data_AF-A0A243GQL5-F1
#
_entry.id   AF-A0A243GQL5-F1
#
_cell.length_a   1.000
_cell.length_b   1.000
_cell.length_c   1.000
_cell.angle_alpha   90.00
_cell.angle_beta   90.00
_cell.angle_gamma   90.00
#
_symmetry.space_group_name_H-M   'P 1'
#
loop_
_entity.id
_entity.type
_entity.pdbx_description
1 polymer ?
#
loop_
_entity_poly.entity_id
_entity_poly.type
_entity_poly.pdbx_seq_one_letter_code
_entity_poly.pdbx_strand_id
1 'polypeptide(L)'
;MPLIELNTWPTMSTEEKKEFIYEVTELTIKRLKIVPDKIQVLITELEKENWGKAGAVASDATFAEKSRVSNWETKESYDTPSGNVDGMAIIKIDIWNTFDQETKDKWVNELTQVTSKYTHAPLDKVLILIREMIPGNWGQSGVTGANADFLSKSRTF
;
A
#
# COMPACT_ATOMS: atom_id res chain seq x y z
N MET A 1 0.39 -10.64 11.53
CA MET A 1 -0.94 -10.00 11.41
C MET A 1 -0.75 -8.71 10.62
N PRO A 2 -1.12 -8.64 9.34
CA PRO A 2 -0.99 -7.43 8.53
C PRO A 2 -2.27 -6.60 8.54
N LEU A 3 -2.13 -5.31 8.80
CA LEU A 3 -3.09 -4.27 8.42
C LEU A 3 -2.49 -3.55 7.21
N ILE A 4 -3.20 -3.57 6.09
CA ILE A 4 -2.77 -3.00 4.81
C ILE A 4 -3.73 -1.86 4.47
N GLU A 5 -3.25 -0.63 4.47
CA GLU A 5 -4.02 0.56 4.14
C GLU A 5 -3.57 1.12 2.80
N LEU A 6 -4.43 1.08 1.79
CA LEU A 6 -4.26 1.76 0.51
C LEU A 6 -4.85 3.17 0.59
N ASN A 7 -4.05 4.18 0.26
CA ASN A 7 -4.53 5.52 -0.08
C ASN A 7 -4.33 5.72 -1.58
N THR A 8 -5.39 6.03 -2.31
CA THR A 8 -5.37 6.15 -3.79
C THR A 8 -6.31 7.25 -4.28
N TRP A 9 -6.31 7.53 -5.58
CA TRP A 9 -7.35 8.33 -6.23
C TRP A 9 -8.65 7.53 -6.41
N PRO A 10 -9.82 8.20 -6.58
CA PRO A 10 -11.11 7.54 -6.83
C PRO A 10 -11.24 7.03 -8.27
N THR A 11 -10.31 6.18 -8.70
CA THR A 11 -10.25 5.63 -10.07
C THR A 11 -10.78 4.20 -10.18
N MET A 12 -10.85 3.48 -9.06
CA MET A 12 -11.28 2.08 -9.02
C MET A 12 -12.80 1.95 -8.93
N SER A 13 -13.37 1.09 -9.76
CA SER A 13 -14.73 0.60 -9.62
C SER A 13 -14.94 -0.22 -8.35
N THR A 14 -16.20 -0.46 -7.99
CA THR A 14 -16.55 -1.33 -6.85
C THR A 14 -16.04 -2.75 -7.06
N GLU A 15 -16.07 -3.26 -8.29
CA GLU A 15 -15.58 -4.59 -8.65
C GLU A 15 -14.05 -4.66 -8.54
N GLU A 16 -13.32 -3.66 -9.06
CA GLU A 16 -11.86 -3.57 -8.91
C GLU A 16 -11.43 -3.48 -7.45
N LYS A 17 -12.19 -2.77 -6.59
CA LYS A 17 -11.95 -2.75 -5.14
C LYS A 17 -12.04 -4.14 -4.53
N LYS A 18 -13.06 -4.93 -4.90
CA LYS A 18 -13.24 -6.30 -4.40
C LYS A 18 -12.09 -7.19 -4.85
N GLU A 19 -11.70 -7.10 -6.12
CA GLU A 19 -10.60 -7.89 -6.68
C GLU A 19 -9.25 -7.50 -6.06
N PHE A 20 -8.98 -6.20 -5.89
CA PHE A 20 -7.77 -5.73 -5.21
C PHE A 20 -7.67 -6.28 -3.79
N ILE A 21 -8.76 -6.21 -3.00
CA ILE A 21 -8.79 -6.76 -1.63
C ILE A 21 -8.48 -8.26 -1.65
N TYR A 22 -9.06 -9.00 -2.60
CA TYR A 22 -8.83 -10.44 -2.75
C TYR A 22 -7.37 -10.74 -3.13
N GLU A 23 -6.86 -10.14 -4.22
CA GLU A 23 -5.51 -10.42 -4.73
C GLU A 23 -4.42 -10.03 -3.72
N VAL A 24 -4.56 -8.88 -3.05
CA VAL A 24 -3.62 -8.48 -1.99
C VAL A 24 -3.64 -9.46 -0.83
N THR A 25 -4.82 -9.94 -0.43
CA THR A 25 -4.95 -10.94 0.64
C THR A 25 -4.29 -12.25 0.25
N GLU A 26 -4.59 -12.79 -0.93
CA GLU A 26 -4.01 -14.03 -1.46
C GLU A 26 -2.48 -13.96 -1.56
N LEU A 27 -1.97 -12.88 -2.14
CA LEU A 27 -0.53 -12.63 -2.29
C LEU A 27 0.16 -12.55 -0.92
N THR A 28 -0.47 -11.90 0.06
CA THR A 28 0.06 -11.79 1.42
C THR A 28 0.11 -13.16 2.11
N ILE A 29 -0.93 -14.01 1.96
CA ILE A 29 -0.92 -15.39 2.46
C ILE A 29 0.20 -16.20 1.82
N LYS A 30 0.34 -16.11 0.49
CA LYS A 30 1.36 -16.84 -0.28
C LYS A 30 2.77 -16.50 0.19
N ARG A 31 3.05 -15.22 0.45
CA ARG A 31 4.37 -14.71 0.85
C ARG A 31 4.67 -14.93 2.32
N LEU A 32 3.73 -14.62 3.20
CA LEU A 32 3.97 -14.57 4.64
C LEU A 32 3.54 -15.84 5.39
N LYS A 33 2.85 -16.78 4.71
CA LYS A 33 2.36 -18.04 5.30
C LYS A 33 1.47 -17.83 6.53
N ILE A 34 0.67 -16.77 6.49
CA ILE A 34 -0.27 -16.40 7.55
C ILE A 34 -1.69 -16.82 7.19
N VAL A 35 -2.54 -16.96 8.21
CA VAL A 35 -3.96 -17.27 8.03
C VAL A 35 -4.75 -16.07 7.49
N PRO A 36 -5.72 -16.26 6.57
CA PRO A 36 -6.48 -15.17 5.93
C PRO A 36 -7.23 -14.27 6.91
N ASP A 37 -7.86 -14.86 7.94
CA ASP A 37 -8.65 -14.18 8.99
C ASP A 37 -7.90 -13.06 9.73
N LYS A 38 -6.58 -13.00 9.55
CA LYS A 38 -5.67 -12.08 10.25
C LYS A 38 -5.12 -10.96 9.37
N ILE A 39 -5.63 -10.85 8.15
CA ILE A 39 -5.26 -9.81 7.19
C ILE A 39 -6.44 -8.84 7.11
N GLN A 40 -6.13 -7.55 7.20
CA GLN A 40 -7.11 -6.49 6.98
C GLN A 40 -6.62 -5.61 5.84
N VAL A 41 -7.51 -5.27 4.92
CA VAL A 41 -7.23 -4.36 3.81
C VAL A 41 -8.24 -3.23 3.87
N LEU A 42 -7.75 -1.99 3.92
CA LEU A 42 -8.56 -0.78 3.90
C LEU A 42 -8.20 0.03 2.64
N ILE A 43 -9.21 0.59 1.98
CA ILE A 43 -9.03 1.48 0.84
C ILE A 43 -9.58 2.84 1.22
N THR A 44 -8.75 3.87 1.10
CA THR A 44 -9.11 5.28 1.24
C THR A 44 -8.88 5.98 -0.08
N GLU A 45 -9.93 6.58 -0.62
CA GLU A 45 -9.85 7.38 -1.85
C GLU A 45 -9.80 8.86 -1.49
N LEU A 46 -8.88 9.58 -2.14
CA LEU A 46 -8.66 11.00 -1.93
C LEU A 46 -8.62 11.69 -3.29
N GLU A 47 -9.35 12.81 -3.41
CA GLU A 47 -9.35 13.64 -4.61
C GLU A 47 -7.96 14.18 -4.96
N LYS A 48 -7.71 14.43 -6.25
CA LYS A 48 -6.39 14.80 -6.80
C LYS A 48 -5.81 16.07 -6.16
N GLU A 49 -6.63 17.00 -5.73
CA GLU A 49 -6.21 18.25 -5.07
C GLU A 49 -5.54 17.99 -3.71
N ASN A 50 -5.80 16.82 -3.10
CA ASN A 50 -5.19 16.40 -1.83
C ASN A 50 -3.90 15.59 -2.03
N TRP A 51 -3.44 15.42 -3.27
CA TRP A 51 -2.21 14.70 -3.60
C TRP A 51 -1.15 15.65 -4.12
N GLY A 52 0.08 15.50 -3.61
CA GLY A 52 1.22 16.22 -4.13
C GLY A 52 2.50 15.38 -4.16
N LYS A 53 3.35 15.64 -5.16
CA LYS A 53 4.69 15.05 -5.29
C LYS A 53 5.63 16.05 -5.94
N ALA A 54 6.84 16.17 -5.39
CA ALA A 54 7.84 17.16 -5.82
C ALA A 54 7.31 18.61 -5.87
N GLY A 55 6.38 18.96 -4.97
CA GLY A 55 5.77 20.29 -4.92
C GLY A 55 4.68 20.55 -5.97
N ALA A 56 4.37 19.59 -6.84
CA ALA A 56 3.24 19.66 -7.76
C ALA A 56 2.00 19.00 -7.15
N VAL A 57 0.82 19.60 -7.36
CA VAL A 57 -0.48 19.03 -6.99
C VAL A 57 -1.03 18.19 -8.13
N ALA A 58 -1.68 17.07 -7.84
CA ALA A 58 -2.12 16.13 -8.88
C ALA A 58 -3.27 16.62 -9.76
N SER A 59 -3.97 17.66 -9.34
CA SER A 59 -4.99 18.34 -10.16
C SER A 59 -4.39 19.28 -11.21
N ASP A 60 -3.08 19.58 -11.17
CA ASP A 60 -2.40 20.36 -12.20
C ASP A 60 -2.25 19.52 -13.48
N ALA A 61 -2.64 20.09 -14.63
CA ALA A 61 -2.48 19.45 -15.94
C ALA A 61 -1.02 19.08 -16.28
N THR A 62 -0.06 19.78 -15.66
CA THR A 62 1.39 19.53 -15.79
C THR A 62 1.95 18.60 -14.71
N PHE A 63 1.09 17.94 -13.92
CA PHE A 63 1.52 17.09 -12.81
C PHE A 63 2.47 15.97 -13.23
N ALA A 64 2.25 15.35 -14.39
CA ALA A 64 3.11 14.27 -14.89
C ALA A 64 4.60 14.68 -14.92
N GLU A 65 4.89 15.79 -15.58
CA GLU A 65 6.23 16.37 -15.70
C GLU A 65 6.75 16.86 -14.34
N LYS A 66 5.97 17.71 -13.65
CA LYS A 66 6.43 18.39 -12.43
C LYS A 66 6.61 17.44 -11.25
N SER A 67 5.88 16.33 -11.22
CA SER A 67 6.00 15.32 -10.16
C SER A 67 7.19 14.36 -10.34
N ARG A 68 7.98 14.54 -11.41
CA ARG A 68 9.19 13.77 -11.76
C ARG A 68 10.44 14.64 -11.88
N VAL A 69 10.38 15.86 -11.35
CA VAL A 69 11.54 16.76 -11.28
C VAL A 69 12.66 16.07 -10.49
N SER A 70 13.81 15.89 -11.14
CA SER A 70 15.04 15.34 -10.58
C SER A 70 15.97 16.44 -10.03
N ASN A 71 15.84 17.67 -10.51
CA ASN A 71 16.62 18.81 -10.05
C ASN A 71 15.72 20.02 -9.76
N TRP A 72 15.74 20.50 -8.51
CA TRP A 72 14.89 21.60 -8.09
C TRP A 72 15.26 22.95 -8.70
N GLU A 73 16.54 23.19 -9.00
CA GLU A 73 17.03 24.46 -9.53
C GLU A 73 16.83 24.53 -11.05
N THR A 74 17.26 23.50 -11.77
CA THR A 74 17.17 23.47 -13.25
C THR A 74 15.79 23.02 -13.75
N LYS A 75 14.95 22.47 -12.87
CA LYS A 75 13.65 21.87 -13.20
C LYS A 75 13.75 20.71 -14.18
N GLU A 76 14.93 20.09 -14.31
CA GLU A 76 15.08 18.83 -15.06
C GLU A 76 14.15 17.77 -14.51
N SER A 77 13.55 17.01 -15.41
CA SER A 77 12.61 15.93 -15.12
C SER A 77 13.00 14.70 -15.91
N TYR A 78 12.88 13.52 -15.29
CA TYR A 78 13.01 12.26 -16.01
C TYR A 78 11.68 11.81 -16.65
N ASP A 79 10.66 12.69 -16.65
CA ASP A 79 9.39 12.44 -17.32
C ASP A 79 9.61 12.09 -18.79
N THR A 80 8.86 11.10 -19.27
CA THR A 80 8.88 10.70 -20.67
C THR A 80 7.58 11.18 -21.33
N PRO A 81 7.60 11.62 -22.61
CA PRO A 81 6.45 12.25 -23.27
C PRO A 81 5.15 11.41 -23.36
N SER A 82 5.17 10.14 -22.93
CA SER A 82 4.02 9.23 -22.92
C SER A 82 3.43 8.97 -21.53
N GLY A 83 3.97 9.59 -20.47
CA GLY A 83 3.72 9.21 -19.08
C GLY A 83 2.57 9.94 -18.40
N ASN A 84 1.33 9.80 -18.89
CA ASN A 84 0.16 10.24 -18.12
C ASN A 84 0.19 9.63 -16.72
N VAL A 85 -0.21 10.41 -15.71
CA VAL A 85 -0.38 9.92 -14.35
C VAL A 85 -1.87 9.74 -14.12
N ASP A 86 -2.32 8.50 -14.28
CA ASP A 86 -3.73 8.12 -14.15
C ASP A 86 -4.07 7.59 -12.74
N GLY A 87 -3.07 7.48 -11.87
CA GLY A 87 -3.22 7.07 -10.48
C GLY A 87 -2.04 7.44 -9.60
N MET A 88 -2.26 7.42 -8.29
CA MET A 88 -1.23 7.42 -7.26
C MET A 88 -1.63 6.45 -6.15
N ALA A 89 -0.64 5.81 -5.53
CA ALA A 89 -0.91 4.87 -4.46
C ALA A 89 0.13 4.98 -3.34
N ILE A 90 -0.35 5.01 -2.10
CA ILE A 90 0.46 4.78 -0.90
C ILE A 90 -0.14 3.61 -0.16
N ILE A 91 0.64 2.55 0.01
CA ILE A 91 0.31 1.43 0.87
C ILE A 91 1.10 1.57 2.18
N LYS A 92 0.37 1.66 3.29
CA LYS A 92 0.91 1.57 4.65
C LYS A 92 0.62 0.18 5.21
N ILE A 93 1.62 -0.46 5.76
CA ILE A 93 1.53 -1.82 6.29
C ILE A 93 1.99 -1.80 7.73
N ASP A 94 1.09 -2.13 8.66
CA ASP A 94 1.44 -2.45 10.03
C ASP A 94 1.49 -3.96 10.20
N ILE A 95 2.61 -4.47 10.70
CA ILE A 95 2.83 -5.91 10.79
C ILE A 95 3.73 -6.30 11.95
N TRP A 96 3.65 -7.56 12.38
CA TRP A 96 4.61 -8.13 13.31
C TRP A 96 6.00 -8.28 12.65
N ASN A 97 7.06 -8.11 13.43
CA ASN A 97 8.46 -8.13 13.00
C ASN A 97 9.02 -9.55 12.76
N THR A 98 8.32 -10.39 11.99
CA THR A 98 8.58 -11.83 11.91
C THR A 98 9.14 -12.34 10.57
N PHE A 99 9.51 -11.45 9.64
CA PHE A 99 9.90 -11.85 8.28
C PHE A 99 11.27 -11.29 7.88
N ASP A 100 12.01 -12.06 7.07
CA ASP A 100 13.32 -11.67 6.55
C ASP A 100 13.24 -10.66 5.39
N GLN A 101 14.38 -10.08 5.04
CA GLN A 101 14.46 -9.06 3.99
C GLN A 101 14.11 -9.63 2.60
N GLU A 102 14.52 -10.86 2.29
CA GLU A 102 14.23 -11.48 0.99
C GLU A 102 12.72 -11.65 0.77
N THR A 103 11.99 -12.04 1.82
CA THR A 103 10.54 -12.14 1.81
C THR A 103 9.90 -10.77 1.63
N LYS A 104 10.41 -9.75 2.32
CA LYS A 104 9.94 -8.36 2.17
C LYS A 104 10.13 -7.85 0.75
N ASP A 105 11.30 -8.07 0.15
CA ASP A 105 11.61 -7.60 -1.20
C ASP A 105 10.67 -8.21 -2.24
N LYS A 106 10.45 -9.54 -2.16
CA LYS A 106 9.50 -10.23 -3.03
C LYS A 106 8.07 -9.74 -2.82
N TRP A 107 7.68 -9.52 -1.56
CA TRP A 107 6.34 -9.04 -1.23
C TRP A 107 6.09 -7.62 -1.76
N VAL A 108 7.03 -6.70 -1.53
CA VAL A 108 6.98 -5.31 -2.04
C VAL A 108 6.93 -5.29 -3.57
N ASN A 109 7.73 -6.12 -4.24
CA ASN A 109 7.75 -6.17 -5.71
C ASN A 109 6.39 -6.57 -6.27
N GLU A 110 5.82 -7.69 -5.82
CA GLU A 110 4.54 -8.17 -6.35
C GLU A 110 3.37 -7.27 -5.93
N LEU A 111 3.39 -6.76 -4.69
CA LEU A 111 2.38 -5.82 -4.23
C LEU A 111 2.40 -4.53 -5.04
N THR A 112 3.57 -4.05 -5.46
CA THR A 112 3.69 -2.89 -6.37
C THR A 112 2.99 -3.16 -7.70
N GLN A 113 3.15 -4.35 -8.28
CA GLN A 113 2.52 -4.71 -9.56
C GLN A 113 0.99 -4.77 -9.44
N VAL A 114 0.47 -5.46 -8.42
CA VAL A 114 -0.97 -5.54 -8.15
C VAL A 114 -1.55 -4.15 -7.91
N THR A 115 -0.86 -3.31 -7.14
CA THR A 115 -1.32 -1.95 -6.84
C THR A 115 -1.36 -1.09 -8.10
N SER A 116 -0.32 -1.15 -8.93
CA SER A 116 -0.26 -0.41 -10.19
C SER A 116 -1.37 -0.83 -11.15
N LYS A 117 -1.63 -2.13 -11.29
CA LYS A 117 -2.72 -2.69 -12.09
C LYS A 117 -4.07 -2.07 -11.73
N TYR A 118 -4.42 -2.06 -10.44
CA TYR A 118 -5.76 -1.65 -9.99
C TYR A 118 -5.92 -0.14 -9.81
N THR A 119 -4.90 0.54 -9.30
CA THR A 119 -4.98 2.01 -9.07
C THR A 119 -4.69 2.81 -10.33
N HIS A 120 -4.21 2.15 -11.39
CA HIS A 120 -3.65 2.74 -12.60
C HIS A 120 -2.47 3.68 -12.33
N ALA A 121 -1.91 3.65 -11.11
CA ALA A 121 -0.71 4.38 -10.78
C ALA A 121 0.47 3.78 -11.56
N PRO A 122 1.26 4.59 -12.28
CA PRO A 122 2.51 4.08 -12.82
C PRO A 122 3.43 3.66 -11.68
N LEU A 123 4.33 2.69 -11.95
CA LEU A 123 5.15 2.05 -10.91
C LEU A 123 5.91 3.06 -10.04
N ASP A 124 6.38 4.18 -10.61
CA ASP A 124 7.09 5.24 -9.89
C ASP A 124 6.20 6.08 -8.95
N LYS A 125 4.88 5.88 -8.98
CA LYS A 125 3.86 6.55 -8.14
C LYS A 125 3.23 5.62 -7.11
N VAL A 126 3.73 4.38 -7.01
CA VAL A 126 3.38 3.45 -5.94
C VAL A 126 4.44 3.54 -4.84
N LEU A 127 4.03 3.92 -3.64
CA LEU A 127 4.87 3.92 -2.44
C LEU A 127 4.37 2.87 -1.47
N ILE A 128 5.27 2.02 -0.95
CA ILE A 128 4.96 1.03 0.09
C ILE A 128 5.79 1.35 1.33
N LEU A 129 5.13 1.44 2.48
CA LEU A 129 5.73 1.69 3.79
C LEU A 129 5.39 0.51 4.71
N ILE A 130 6.41 -0.17 5.23
CA ILE A 130 6.24 -1.26 6.20
C ILE A 130 6.68 -0.77 7.57
N ARG A 131 5.77 -0.85 8.54
CA ARG A 131 6.00 -0.59 9.97
C ARG A 131 5.91 -1.91 10.71
N GLU A 132 7.07 -2.35 11.20
CA GLU A 132 7.15 -3.57 12.00
C GLU A 132 7.04 -3.26 13.48
N MET A 133 6.37 -4.14 14.22
CA MET A 133 6.22 -4.03 15.67
C MET A 133 6.29 -5.40 16.33
N ILE A 134 6.59 -5.41 17.63
CA ILE A 134 6.49 -6.63 18.44
C ILE A 134 5.01 -7.03 18.61
N PRO A 135 4.68 -8.33 18.74
CA PRO A 135 3.29 -8.78 18.90
C PRO A 135 2.51 -8.14 20.05
N GLY A 136 3.20 -7.76 21.14
CA GLY A 136 2.60 -7.10 22.30
C GLY A 136 1.98 -5.72 22.01
N ASN A 137 2.41 -5.07 20.93
CA ASN A 137 1.86 -3.78 20.48
C ASN A 137 0.61 -3.94 19.59
N TRP A 138 0.17 -5.18 19.35
CA TRP A 138 -0.98 -5.50 18.54
C TRP A 138 -2.09 -6.10 19.40
N GLY A 139 -3.21 -5.40 19.54
CA GLY A 139 -4.40 -5.84 20.27
C GLY A 139 -5.55 -6.23 19.34
N GLN A 140 -6.25 -7.32 19.65
CA GLN A 140 -7.51 -7.71 19.00
C GLN A 140 -8.40 -8.46 19.99
N SER A 141 -9.69 -8.10 20.05
CA SER A 141 -10.64 -8.64 21.05
C SER A 141 -10.10 -8.51 22.48
N GLY A 142 -9.57 -7.34 22.85
CA GLY A 142 -9.04 -7.10 24.21
C GLY A 142 -7.79 -7.90 24.60
N VAL A 143 -7.20 -8.71 23.71
CA VAL A 143 -5.99 -9.50 23.97
C VAL A 143 -4.86 -9.05 23.04
N THR A 144 -3.63 -8.99 23.55
CA THR A 144 -2.45 -8.63 22.74
C THR A 144 -1.75 -9.85 22.17
N GLY A 145 -0.99 -9.67 21.10
CA GLY A 145 -0.18 -10.72 20.47
C GLY A 145 0.91 -11.31 21.39
N ALA A 146 1.16 -10.72 22.57
CA ALA A 146 2.03 -11.30 23.58
C ALA A 146 1.38 -12.48 24.34
N ASN A 147 0.07 -12.68 24.22
CA ASN A 147 -0.62 -13.81 24.83
C ASN A 147 -0.36 -15.10 24.04
N ALA A 148 0.06 -16.18 24.71
CA ALA A 148 0.32 -17.47 24.07
C ALA A 148 -0.93 -18.05 23.37
N ASP A 149 -2.12 -17.74 23.88
CA ASP A 149 -3.40 -18.14 23.31
C ASP A 149 -3.99 -17.06 22.38
N PHE A 150 -3.20 -16.07 21.93
CA PHE A 150 -3.71 -14.94 21.14
C PHE A 150 -4.54 -15.41 19.95
N LEU A 151 -4.11 -16.47 19.26
CA LEU A 151 -4.85 -17.00 18.12
C LEU A 151 -6.28 -17.37 18.50
N SER A 152 -6.54 -18.07 19.60
CA SER A 152 -7.91 -18.45 19.99
C SER A 152 -8.67 -17.28 20.64
N LYS A 153 -8.04 -16.56 21.57
CA LYS A 153 -8.70 -15.51 22.37
C LYS A 153 -9.02 -14.24 21.59
N SER A 154 -8.28 -13.93 20.53
CA SER A 154 -8.55 -12.77 19.66
C SER A 154 -9.88 -12.84 18.87
N ARG A 155 -10.75 -13.82 19.18
CA ARG A 155 -12.08 -14.01 18.58
C ARG A 155 -13.24 -14.09 19.58
N THR A 156 -12.93 -14.25 20.86
CA THR A 156 -13.93 -14.71 21.85
C THR A 156 -13.89 -13.96 23.17
N PHE A 157 -12.92 -13.08 23.35
CA PHE A 157 -12.73 -12.31 24.59
C PHE A 157 -13.46 -10.98 24.53
#